data_AF-A0AAV2NN82-F1
#
_entry.id   AF-A0AAV2NN82-F1
#
_cell.length_a   1.000
_cell.length_b   1.000
_cell.length_c   1.000
_cell.angle_alpha   90.00
_cell.angle_beta   90.00
_cell.angle_gamma   90.00
#
_symmetry.space_group_name_H-M   'P 1'
#
loop_
_entity.id
_entity.type
_entity.pdbx_description
1 polymer ?
#
loop_
_entity_poly.entity_id
_entity_poly.type
_entity_poly.pdbx_seq_one_letter_code
_entity_poly.pdbx_strand_id
1 'polypeptide(L)'
;MSPFVPNIRQCFNCGQLSHSTKFCTNAAICLVCGLNKHSEINQCSNVMCCVNCKGVHRSLFKDCPEIILKKRTTELMVMQNMDESPEE
;
A
#
# COMPACT_ATOMS: atom_id res chain seq x y z
N MET A 1 9.36 -27.61 2.48
CA MET A 1 8.44 -26.53 2.88
C MET A 1 8.67 -25.35 1.97
N SER A 2 7.63 -24.79 1.35
CA SER A 2 7.72 -23.43 0.79
C SER A 2 7.62 -22.44 1.95
N PRO A 3 8.50 -21.43 2.03
CA PRO A 3 8.48 -20.48 3.14
C PRO A 3 7.22 -19.59 3.05
N PHE A 4 6.67 -19.21 4.20
CA PHE A 4 5.47 -18.38 4.28
C PHE A 4 5.79 -16.94 3.87
N VAL A 5 5.19 -16.47 2.78
CA VAL A 5 5.29 -15.07 2.35
C VAL A 5 4.12 -14.29 2.95
N PRO A 6 4.36 -13.32 3.85
CA PRO A 6 3.29 -12.51 4.41
C PRO A 6 2.67 -11.61 3.33
N ASN A 7 1.38 -11.30 3.50
CA ASN A 7 0.72 -10.30 2.65
C ASN A 7 1.36 -8.93 2.84
N ILE A 8 1.50 -8.20 1.73
CA ILE A 8 1.97 -6.81 1.78
C ILE A 8 1.02 -5.98 2.65
N ARG A 9 1.60 -5.33 3.65
CA ARG A 9 0.86 -4.41 4.51
C ARG A 9 0.47 -3.19 3.69
N GLN A 10 -0.81 -2.85 3.74
CA GLN A 10 -1.30 -1.65 3.09
C GLN A 10 -2.25 -0.93 4.03
N CYS A 11 -1.96 0.34 4.27
CA CYS A 11 -2.80 1.19 5.08
C CYS A 11 -4.03 1.63 4.28
N PHE A 12 -5.22 1.23 4.72
CA PHE A 12 -6.49 1.67 4.09
C PHE A 12 -6.88 3.10 4.47
N ASN A 13 -6.11 3.76 5.34
CA ASN A 13 -6.33 5.16 5.71
C ASN A 13 -5.49 6.12 4.87
N CYS A 14 -4.18 5.86 4.73
CA CYS A 14 -3.24 6.75 4.02
C CYS A 14 -2.66 6.15 2.72
N GLY A 15 -2.95 4.88 2.41
CA GLY A 15 -2.53 4.20 1.18
C GLY A 15 -1.08 3.70 1.14
N GLN A 16 -0.27 4.00 2.15
CA GLN A 16 1.13 3.58 2.25
C GLN A 16 1.28 2.07 2.47
N LEU A 17 2.43 1.54 2.04
CA LEU A 17 2.77 0.11 2.12
C LEU A 17 3.64 -0.27 3.32
N SER A 18 3.84 0.65 4.27
CA SER A 18 4.69 0.46 5.45
C SER A 18 3.93 -0.13 6.63
N HIS A 19 2.79 0.46 6.98
CA HIS A 19 2.04 0.13 8.19
C HIS A 19 0.61 -0.35 7.89
N SER A 20 0.01 -1.01 8.88
CA SER A 20 -1.42 -1.34 8.86
C SER A 20 -2.26 -0.15 9.30
N THR A 21 -3.53 -0.10 8.89
CA THR A 21 -4.47 0.97 9.29
C THR A 21 -4.52 1.23 10.80
N LYS A 22 -4.36 0.18 11.62
CA LYS A 22 -4.38 0.29 13.09
C LYS A 22 -3.26 1.15 13.68
N PHE A 23 -2.12 1.24 12.98
CA PHE A 23 -0.94 1.99 13.41
C PHE A 23 -0.76 3.30 12.62
N CYS A 24 -1.77 3.68 11.83
CA CYS A 24 -1.68 4.88 10.99
C CYS A 24 -1.82 6.15 11.84
N THR A 25 -0.79 6.99 11.82
CA THR A 25 -0.80 8.34 12.38
C THR A 25 -1.07 9.43 11.33
N ASN A 26 -1.02 9.05 10.05
CA ASN A 26 -1.26 9.96 8.93
C ASN A 26 -2.74 10.36 8.78
N ALA A 27 -2.96 11.54 8.20
CA ALA A 27 -4.29 11.97 7.81
C ALA A 27 -4.95 11.00 6.82
N ALA A 28 -6.26 10.85 6.93
CA ALA A 28 -7.03 10.00 6.05
C ALA A 28 -7.13 10.63 4.65
N ILE A 29 -6.89 9.83 3.62
CA ILE A 29 -6.95 10.26 2.22
C ILE A 29 -7.95 9.42 1.43
N CYS A 30 -8.33 9.92 0.26
CA CYS A 30 -8.98 9.12 -0.75
C CYS A 30 -7.96 8.24 -1.47
N LEU A 31 -8.12 6.91 -1.39
CA LEU A 31 -7.25 5.94 -2.07
C LEU A 31 -7.42 5.90 -3.60
N VAL A 32 -8.37 6.68 -4.15
CA VAL A 32 -8.59 6.83 -5.59
C VAL A 32 -7.73 7.97 -6.14
N CYS A 33 -7.84 9.17 -5.57
CA CYS A 33 -7.19 10.38 -6.09
C CYS A 33 -6.01 10.89 -5.24
N GLY A 34 -5.69 10.27 -4.11
CA GLY A 34 -4.57 10.65 -3.24
C GLY A 34 -4.76 11.95 -2.46
N LEU A 35 -5.92 12.62 -2.58
CA LEU A 35 -6.27 13.84 -1.85
C LEU A 35 -6.95 13.53 -0.51
N ASN A 36 -7.31 14.57 0.26
CA ASN A 36 -8.03 14.42 1.53
C ASN A 36 -9.26 13.50 1.42
N LYS A 37 -9.52 12.72 2.47
CA LYS A 37 -10.69 11.83 2.54
C LYS A 37 -11.96 12.65 2.28
N HIS A 38 -12.79 12.16 1.37
CA HIS A 38 -14.10 12.71 1.09
C HIS A 38 -15.16 11.62 1.30
N SER A 39 -16.38 12.04 1.67
CA SER A 39 -17.46 11.13 2.12
C SER A 39 -17.91 10.14 1.05
N GLU A 40 -17.74 10.45 -0.23
CA GLU A 40 -18.22 9.64 -1.34
C GLU A 40 -17.06 9.02 -2.11
N ILE A 41 -16.54 7.90 -1.58
CA ILE A 41 -15.47 7.11 -2.25
C ILE A 41 -15.93 6.65 -3.65
N ASN A 42 -17.23 6.39 -3.82
CA ASN A 42 -17.83 5.97 -5.09
C ASN A 42 -18.05 7.12 -6.11
N GLN A 43 -17.97 8.38 -5.68
CA GLN A 43 -18.16 9.55 -6.55
C GLN A 43 -16.89 10.41 -6.64
N CYS A 44 -15.71 9.79 -6.41
CA CYS A 44 -14.45 10.47 -6.62
C CYS A 44 -14.34 10.90 -8.10
N SER A 45 -14.61 12.17 -8.36
CA SER A 45 -14.56 12.76 -9.71
C SER A 45 -13.16 13.26 -10.08
N ASN A 46 -12.21 13.15 -9.14
CA ASN A 46 -10.83 13.54 -9.35
C ASN A 46 -10.08 12.48 -10.17
N VAL A 47 -9.02 12.91 -10.85
CA VAL A 47 -8.09 12.02 -11.54
C VAL A 47 -7.50 11.02 -10.55
N MET A 48 -7.46 9.74 -10.95
CA MET A 48 -6.84 8.72 -10.12
C MET A 48 -5.36 9.04 -9.92
N CYS A 49 -4.88 8.95 -8.68
CA CYS A 49 -3.49 9.21 -8.36
C CYS A 49 -3.06 8.26 -7.24
N CYS A 50 -2.07 7.43 -7.55
CA CYS A 50 -1.50 6.50 -6.60
C CYS A 50 -0.57 7.24 -5.66
N VAL A 51 -0.74 7.08 -4.35
CA VAL A 51 0.16 7.75 -3.40
C VAL A 51 1.58 7.20 -3.39
N ASN A 52 1.75 5.94 -3.77
CA ASN A 52 3.03 5.23 -3.75
C ASN A 52 3.88 5.56 -4.99
N CYS A 53 3.34 5.36 -6.20
CA CYS A 53 4.09 5.57 -7.45
C CYS A 53 3.75 6.86 -8.21
N LYS A 54 2.76 7.63 -7.74
CA LYS A 54 2.21 8.82 -8.44
C LYS A 54 1.61 8.55 -9.83
N GLY A 55 1.33 7.29 -10.16
CA GLY A 55 0.68 6.88 -11.40
C GLY A 55 -0.84 7.12 -11.43
N VAL A 56 -1.42 7.09 -12.64
CA VAL A 56 -2.85 7.37 -12.90
C VAL A 56 -3.73 6.14 -12.61
N HIS A 57 -3.65 5.64 -11.38
CA HIS A 57 -4.44 4.52 -10.88
C HIS A 57 -4.64 4.65 -9.38
N ARG A 58 -5.52 3.81 -8.80
CA ARG A 58 -5.81 3.81 -7.37
C ARG A 58 -4.60 3.31 -6.57
N SER A 59 -4.46 3.73 -5.32
CA SER A 59 -3.39 3.27 -4.41
C SER A 59 -3.42 1.76 -4.14
N LEU A 60 -4.60 1.13 -4.27
CA LEU A 60 -4.84 -0.31 -4.10
C LEU A 60 -4.67 -1.13 -5.39
N PHE A 61 -4.20 -0.51 -6.48
CA PHE A 61 -4.10 -1.18 -7.77
C PHE A 61 -2.98 -2.22 -7.76
N LYS A 62 -3.32 -3.49 -8.04
CA LYS A 62 -2.40 -4.63 -7.91
C LYS A 62 -1.17 -4.54 -8.82
N ASP A 63 -1.31 -3.92 -9.99
CA ASP A 63 -0.21 -3.75 -10.93
C ASP A 63 0.58 -2.45 -10.70
N CYS A 64 0.39 -1.81 -9.54
CA CYS A 64 1.23 -0.70 -9.11
C CYS A 64 2.69 -1.18 -8.99
N PRO A 65 3.67 -0.48 -9.61
CA PRO A 65 5.07 -0.89 -9.59
C PRO A 65 5.63 -0.98 -8.16
N GLU A 66 5.21 -0.10 -7.26
CA GLU A 66 5.63 -0.12 -5.85
C GLU A 66 5.10 -1.34 -5.10
N ILE A 67 3.87 -1.78 -5.40
CA ILE A 67 3.29 -3.00 -4.79
C ILE A 67 4.02 -4.24 -5.31
N ILE A 68 4.28 -4.30 -6.62
CA ILE A 68 5.03 -5.39 -7.24
C ILE A 68 6.45 -5.46 -6.66
N LEU A 69 7.11 -4.31 -6.50
CA LEU A 69 8.44 -4.22 -5.92
C LEU A 69 8.45 -4.70 -4.48
N LYS A 70 7.58 -4.16 -3.61
CA LYS A 70 7.51 -4.58 -2.20
C LYS A 70 7.22 -6.07 -2.08
N LYS A 71 6.33 -6.62 -2.92
CA LYS A 71 6.05 -8.07 -2.99
C LYS A 71 7.30 -8.89 -3.32
N ARG A 72 8.04 -8.52 -4.37
CA ARG A 72 9.28 -9.22 -4.74
C ARG A 72 10.34 -9.13 -3.64
N THR A 73 10.50 -7.96 -3.02
CA THR A 73 11.44 -7.77 -1.92
C THR A 73 11.08 -8.65 -0.73
N THR A 74 9.82 -8.68 -0.31
CA THR A 74 9.34 -9.55 0.76
C THR A 74 9.53 -11.03 0.42
N GLU A 75 9.25 -11.45 -0.81
CA GLU A 75 9.51 -12.82 -1.28
C GLU A 75 11.00 -13.18 -1.17
N LEU A 76 11.90 -12.29 -1.61
CA LEU A 76 13.35 -12.51 -1.52
C LEU A 76 13.84 -12.58 -0.08
N MET A 77 13.38 -11.68 0.80
CA MET A 77 13.73 -11.68 2.23
C MET A 77 13.34 -12.99 2.91
N VAL A 78 12.13 -13.48 2.62
CA VAL A 78 11.61 -14.76 3.12
C VAL A 78 12.44 -15.93 2.61
N MET A 79 12.89 -15.91 1.35
CA MET A 79 13.78 -16.94 0.80
C MET A 79 15.19 -16.89 1.40
N GLN A 80 15.66 -15.72 1.82
CA GLN A 80 16.98 -15.49 2.39
C GLN A 80 17.01 -15.59 3.92
N ASN A 81 15.89 -15.94 4.57
CA ASN A 81 15.74 -16.01 6.03
C ASN A 81 16.06 -14.67 6.74
N MET A 82 15.91 -13.56 6.03
CA MET A 82 16.10 -12.21 6.58
C MET A 82 14.75 -11.71 7.11
N ASP A 83 14.65 -11.54 8.43
CA ASP A 83 13.48 -10.96 9.07
C ASP A 83 13.44 -9.46 8.79
N GLU A 84 12.52 -8.99 7.93
CA GLU A 84 12.10 -7.59 7.94
C GLU A 84 11.24 -7.43 9.20
N SER A 85 11.89 -7.13 10.32
CA SER A 85 11.19 -6.75 11.54
C SER A 85 10.22 -5.62 11.19
N PRO A 86 8.96 -5.69 11.64
CA PRO A 86 7.97 -4.70 11.26
C PRO A 86 8.41 -3.34 11.78
N GLU A 87 8.88 -2.46 10.89
CA GLU A 87 9.08 -1.05 11.22
C GLU A 87 7.72 -0.48 11.66
N GLU A 88 7.68 -0.07 12.93
CA GLU A 88 6.53 0.28 13.76
C GLU A 88 5.70 1.46 13.22
#